data_AF-D8PX30-F1
#
_entry.id   AF-D8PX30-F1
#
_cell.length_a   1.000
_cell.length_b   1.000
_cell.length_c   1.000
_cell.angle_alpha   90.00
_cell.angle_beta   90.00
_cell.angle_gamma   90.00
#
_symmetry.space_group_name_H-M   'P 1'
#
loop_
_entity.id
_entity.type
_entity.pdbx_description
1 polymer ?
#
loop_
_entity_poly.entity_id
_entity_poly.type
_entity_poly.pdbx_seq_one_letter_code
_entity_poly.pdbx_strand_id
1 'polypeptide(L)'
;MKFALFASTLSAAIAAVAAADSPTCDNGGNCYAAVHGWGGYIQYEPYQGNLMEACRGDDNAINGEQGTGNLFGNKACVAVAVSSGDIGPSTVQGLGSCDNQNLNCLWAQPSLDYNIYAGIVGDCAWQPEGCPITQQNFIDFIYSALSDIGSADWPSSTDTLISNGWQPLLGLTNSTDTISYNNLNLYLHGSKTIA
;
A
#
# COMPACT_ATOMS: atom_id res chain seq x y z
N MET A 1 -25.32 27.09 -71.15
CA MET A 1 -25.30 26.18 -69.99
C MET A 1 -23.95 26.36 -69.30
N LYS A 2 -23.92 26.95 -68.09
CA LYS A 2 -22.70 27.20 -67.31
C LYS A 2 -22.86 26.44 -65.99
N PHE A 3 -22.09 25.38 -65.81
CA PHE A 3 -22.07 24.61 -64.57
C PHE A 3 -21.11 25.29 -63.58
N ALA A 4 -21.62 25.69 -62.42
CA ALA A 4 -20.82 26.14 -61.29
C ALA A 4 -20.49 24.92 -60.41
N LEU A 5 -19.20 24.61 -60.29
CA LEU A 5 -18.66 23.63 -59.33
C LEU A 5 -18.41 24.36 -58.00
N PHE A 6 -19.17 24.01 -56.98
CA PHE A 6 -18.87 24.39 -55.60
C PHE A 6 -18.03 23.28 -54.97
N ALA A 7 -16.74 23.56 -54.75
CA ALA A 7 -15.85 22.69 -53.98
C ALA A 7 -15.98 23.06 -52.50
N SER A 8 -16.64 22.20 -51.72
CA SER A 8 -16.69 22.29 -50.26
C SER A 8 -15.44 21.62 -49.67
N THR A 9 -14.51 22.42 -49.16
CA THR A 9 -13.36 21.94 -48.40
C THR A 9 -13.79 21.60 -46.97
N LEU A 10 -13.87 20.31 -46.64
CA LEU A 10 -13.94 19.85 -45.25
C LEU A 10 -12.56 20.03 -44.61
N SER A 11 -12.42 21.00 -43.71
CA SER A 11 -11.27 21.06 -42.79
C SER A 11 -11.53 20.08 -41.64
N ALA A 12 -10.81 18.95 -41.64
CA ALA A 12 -10.75 18.07 -40.48
C ALA A 12 -9.89 18.74 -39.40
N ALA A 13 -10.54 19.29 -38.37
CA ALA A 13 -9.84 19.73 -37.17
C ALA A 13 -9.41 18.49 -36.38
N ILE A 14 -8.12 18.21 -36.37
CA ILE A 14 -7.53 17.20 -35.48
C ILE A 14 -7.49 17.85 -34.09
N ALA A 15 -8.42 17.46 -33.22
CA ALA A 15 -8.31 17.79 -31.81
C ALA A 15 -7.09 17.06 -31.25
N ALA A 16 -6.01 17.80 -30.99
CA ALA A 16 -4.93 17.31 -30.16
C ALA A 16 -5.50 17.10 -28.76
N VAL A 17 -5.79 15.84 -28.41
CA VAL A 17 -6.11 15.48 -27.04
C VAL A 17 -4.80 15.68 -26.26
N ALA A 18 -4.73 16.76 -25.48
CA ALA A 18 -3.64 16.90 -24.51
C ALA A 18 -3.67 15.64 -23.64
N ALA A 19 -2.56 14.88 -23.63
CA ALA A 19 -2.38 13.82 -22.67
C ALA A 19 -2.58 14.44 -21.28
N ALA A 20 -3.54 13.93 -20.52
CA ALA A 20 -3.64 14.26 -19.12
C ALA A 20 -2.28 13.90 -18.49
N ASP A 21 -1.64 14.86 -17.82
CA ASP A 21 -0.45 14.58 -17.03
C ASP A 21 -0.77 13.39 -16.12
N SER A 22 -0.06 12.29 -16.31
CA SER A 22 -0.10 11.17 -15.37
C SER A 22 0.25 11.75 -13.99
N PRO A 23 -0.53 11.48 -12.93
CA PRO A 23 -0.22 11.99 -11.61
C PRO A 23 1.22 11.61 -11.26
N THR A 24 2.09 12.60 -11.06
CA THR A 24 3.49 12.36 -10.70
C THR A 24 3.58 12.08 -9.20
N CYS A 25 4.40 11.10 -8.80
CA CYS A 25 4.81 10.97 -7.41
C CYS A 25 5.80 12.08 -7.06
N ASP A 26 5.50 12.84 -6.01
CA ASP A 26 6.52 13.60 -5.31
C ASP A 26 7.14 12.74 -4.20
N ASN A 27 8.05 11.84 -4.57
CA ASN A 27 8.72 10.94 -3.63
C ASN A 27 9.61 11.69 -2.62
N GLY A 28 10.10 12.87 -2.97
CA GLY A 28 10.86 13.73 -2.07
C GLY A 28 9.93 14.33 -1.00
N GLY A 29 8.79 14.89 -1.43
CA GLY A 29 7.75 15.39 -0.54
C GLY A 29 7.14 14.31 0.36
N ASN A 30 6.88 13.13 -0.19
CA ASN A 30 6.36 11.99 0.58
C ASN A 30 7.36 11.53 1.66
N CYS A 31 8.66 11.46 1.32
CA CYS A 31 9.71 11.16 2.30
C CYS A 31 9.74 12.20 3.42
N TYR A 32 9.76 13.48 3.07
CA TYR A 32 9.76 14.56 4.06
C TYR A 32 8.55 14.44 5.01
N ALA A 33 7.35 14.31 4.46
CA ALA A 33 6.12 14.17 5.25
C ALA A 33 6.16 12.94 6.16
N ALA A 34 6.59 11.79 5.63
CA ALA A 34 6.61 10.54 6.38
C ALA A 34 7.66 10.53 7.50
N VAL A 35 8.86 11.08 7.28
CA VAL A 35 9.88 11.22 8.34
C VAL A 35 9.39 12.11 9.47
N HIS A 36 8.75 13.24 9.14
CA HIS A 36 8.19 14.14 10.14
C HIS A 36 6.98 13.55 10.87
N GLY A 37 6.15 12.76 10.19
CA GLY A 37 5.07 11.99 10.81
C GLY A 37 5.63 10.95 11.77
N TRP A 38 6.51 10.08 11.29
CA TRP A 38 7.10 8.96 12.02
C TRP A 38 7.89 9.41 13.26
N GLY A 39 8.74 10.42 13.13
CA GLY A 39 9.61 10.90 14.21
C GLY A 39 8.99 11.92 15.16
N GLY A 40 7.75 12.36 14.92
CA GLY A 40 7.14 13.48 15.63
C GLY A 40 5.72 13.23 16.10
N TYR A 41 4.81 12.97 15.16
CA TYR A 41 3.37 12.92 15.44
C TYR A 41 2.85 11.51 15.73
N ILE A 42 3.32 10.52 14.97
CA ILE A 42 2.89 9.13 15.11
C ILE A 42 3.53 8.55 16.37
N GLN A 43 2.70 8.11 17.30
CA GLN A 43 3.13 7.32 18.45
C GLN A 43 3.16 5.85 18.04
N TYR A 44 4.30 5.37 17.55
CA TYR A 44 4.46 3.97 17.18
C TYR A 44 5.12 3.16 18.31
N GLU A 45 4.78 1.89 18.42
CA GLU A 45 5.40 0.93 19.32
C GLU A 45 6.70 0.38 18.71
N PRO A 46 7.70 -0.04 19.50
CA PRO A 46 8.99 -0.51 18.99
C PRO A 46 8.90 -1.57 17.89
N TYR A 47 7.92 -2.50 17.96
CA TYR A 47 7.71 -3.52 16.95
C TYR A 47 7.41 -2.93 15.55
N GLN A 48 6.72 -1.79 15.48
CA GLN A 48 6.41 -1.09 14.23
C GLN A 48 7.68 -0.45 13.65
N GLY A 49 8.56 0.04 14.53
CA GLY A 49 9.95 0.41 14.23
C GLY A 49 10.69 -0.70 13.50
N ASN A 50 10.74 -1.87 14.12
CA ASN A 50 11.47 -3.03 13.60
C ASN A 50 10.89 -3.53 12.26
N LEU A 51 9.56 -3.55 12.11
CA LEU A 51 8.92 -3.90 10.83
C LEU A 51 9.23 -2.88 9.73
N MET A 52 9.21 -1.58 10.05
CA MET A 52 9.55 -0.53 9.08
C MET A 52 11.02 -0.60 8.67
N GLU A 53 11.93 -0.85 9.61
CA GLU A 53 13.35 -1.03 9.32
C GLU A 53 13.58 -2.25 8.43
N ALA A 54 12.96 -3.38 8.75
CA ALA A 54 13.04 -4.58 7.91
C ALA A 54 12.44 -4.36 6.51
N CYS A 55 11.35 -3.59 6.40
CA CYS A 55 10.78 -3.20 5.10
C CYS A 55 11.77 -2.37 4.27
N ARG A 56 12.43 -1.38 4.87
CA ARG A 56 13.40 -0.50 4.20
C ARG A 56 14.74 -1.17 3.91
N GLY A 57 15.10 -2.17 4.72
CA GLY A 57 16.30 -2.98 4.52
C GLY A 57 16.16 -4.03 3.42
N ASP A 58 14.97 -4.25 2.87
CA ASP A 58 14.73 -5.20 1.79
C ASP A 58 14.90 -4.56 0.41
N ASP A 59 15.93 -5.00 -0.31
CA ASP A 59 16.26 -4.48 -1.64
C ASP A 59 15.16 -4.73 -2.68
N ASN A 60 14.38 -5.81 -2.57
CA ASN A 60 13.27 -6.06 -3.49
C ASN A 60 12.10 -5.11 -3.22
N ALA A 61 11.85 -4.80 -1.94
CA ALA A 61 10.82 -3.85 -1.54
C ALA A 61 11.15 -2.43 -1.99
N ILE A 62 12.40 -1.99 -1.82
CA ILE A 62 12.82 -0.62 -2.08
C ILE A 62 13.29 -0.41 -3.53
N ASN A 63 14.14 -1.29 -4.05
CA ASN A 63 14.74 -1.15 -5.38
C ASN A 63 14.01 -2.02 -6.42
N GLY A 64 13.73 -3.29 -6.13
CA GLY A 64 13.03 -4.20 -7.03
C GLY A 64 13.73 -4.42 -8.39
N GLU A 65 13.10 -5.19 -9.28
CA GLU A 65 13.72 -5.61 -10.56
C GLU A 65 13.93 -4.47 -11.57
N GLN A 66 13.19 -3.36 -11.43
CA GLN A 66 13.24 -2.20 -12.34
C GLN A 66 13.70 -0.91 -11.66
N GLY A 67 14.21 -0.98 -10.43
CA GLY A 67 14.58 0.21 -9.65
C GLY A 67 13.37 0.97 -9.08
N THR A 68 12.16 0.40 -9.15
CA THR A 68 10.91 1.03 -8.72
C THR A 68 10.28 0.39 -7.48
N GLY A 69 10.88 -0.68 -6.93
CA GLY A 69 10.45 -1.36 -5.70
C GLY A 69 9.07 -2.03 -5.76
N ASN A 70 8.82 -2.94 -4.82
CA ASN A 70 7.53 -3.59 -4.59
C ASN A 70 7.27 -3.76 -3.09
N LEU A 71 6.68 -2.74 -2.46
CA LEU A 71 6.41 -2.75 -1.03
C LEU A 71 5.44 -3.87 -0.65
N PHE A 72 4.42 -4.13 -1.48
CA PHE A 72 3.39 -5.11 -1.17
C PHE A 72 3.76 -6.54 -1.59
N GLY A 73 4.99 -6.73 -2.08
CA GLY A 73 5.67 -8.01 -2.18
C GLY A 73 6.49 -8.39 -0.94
N ASN A 74 6.60 -7.50 0.05
CA ASN A 74 7.36 -7.75 1.28
C ASN A 74 6.45 -7.83 2.51
N LYS A 75 6.61 -8.90 3.29
CA LYS A 75 5.79 -9.20 4.47
C LYS A 75 5.89 -8.11 5.55
N ALA A 76 7.11 -7.62 5.82
CA ALA A 76 7.34 -6.60 6.84
C ALA A 76 6.70 -5.26 6.44
N CYS A 77 6.81 -4.87 5.16
CA CYS A 77 6.16 -3.69 4.61
C CYS A 77 4.63 -3.75 4.75
N VAL A 78 4.00 -4.88 4.39
CA VAL A 78 2.56 -5.06 4.56
C VAL A 78 2.18 -5.06 6.03
N ALA A 79 2.94 -5.74 6.90
CA ALA A 79 2.72 -5.80 8.34
C ALA A 79 2.73 -4.41 8.98
N VAL A 80 3.74 -3.58 8.69
CA VAL A 80 3.79 -2.22 9.25
C VAL A 80 2.69 -1.33 8.68
N ALA A 81 2.35 -1.46 7.39
CA ALA A 81 1.27 -0.68 6.76
C ALA A 81 -0.09 -0.92 7.42
N VAL A 82 -0.37 -2.14 7.90
CA VAL A 82 -1.64 -2.49 8.56
C VAL A 82 -1.58 -2.42 10.10
N SER A 83 -0.41 -2.19 10.67
CA SER A 83 -0.19 -2.29 12.13
C SER A 83 -0.87 -1.19 12.95
N SER A 84 -1.17 -0.05 12.32
CA SER A 84 -1.88 1.06 12.96
C SER A 84 -2.62 1.92 11.93
N GLY A 85 -3.78 2.45 12.33
CA GLY A 85 -4.51 3.47 11.58
C GLY A 85 -3.71 4.76 11.33
N ASP A 86 -2.71 5.06 12.16
CA ASP A 86 -1.89 6.28 12.05
C ASP A 86 -0.66 6.11 11.14
N ILE A 87 -0.25 4.86 10.84
CA ILE A 87 0.89 4.58 9.97
C ILE A 87 0.40 4.46 8.52
N GLY A 88 -0.34 3.40 8.22
CA GLY A 88 -0.89 3.18 6.88
C GLY A 88 0.14 3.02 5.75
N PRO A 89 -0.32 2.67 4.55
CA PRO A 89 0.56 2.47 3.39
C PRO A 89 1.29 3.74 2.95
N SER A 90 0.69 4.93 3.13
CA SER A 90 1.31 6.21 2.72
C SER A 90 2.58 6.52 3.51
N THR A 91 2.60 6.23 4.81
CA THR A 91 3.81 6.41 5.63
C THR A 91 4.88 5.41 5.21
N VAL A 92 4.51 4.15 4.93
CA VAL A 92 5.45 3.12 4.46
C VAL A 92 6.08 3.51 3.12
N GLN A 93 5.27 3.96 2.17
CA GLN A 93 5.76 4.42 0.87
C GLN A 93 6.64 5.65 0.99
N GLY A 94 6.26 6.64 1.80
CA GLY A 94 7.07 7.83 2.01
C GLY A 94 8.41 7.51 2.70
N LEU A 95 8.41 6.67 3.73
CA LEU A 95 9.67 6.26 4.37
C LEU A 95 10.56 5.44 3.43
N GLY A 96 9.98 4.55 2.62
CA GLY A 96 10.71 3.83 1.59
C GLY A 96 11.25 4.74 0.49
N SER A 97 10.52 5.80 0.13
CA SER A 97 10.95 6.73 -0.91
C SER A 97 12.18 7.56 -0.48
N CYS A 98 12.44 7.68 0.82
CA CYS A 98 13.69 8.26 1.33
C CYS A 98 14.93 7.48 0.87
N ASP A 99 14.81 6.16 0.70
CA ASP A 99 15.90 5.29 0.27
C ASP A 99 15.94 5.15 -1.26
N ASN A 100 14.79 5.28 -1.93
CA ASN A 100 14.69 5.27 -3.38
C ASN A 100 13.66 6.27 -3.93
N GLN A 101 14.15 7.33 -4.58
CA GLN A 101 13.31 8.37 -5.19
C GLN A 101 12.53 7.90 -6.44
N ASN A 102 12.84 6.72 -6.97
CA ASN A 102 12.10 6.09 -8.07
C ASN A 102 11.06 5.06 -7.61
N LEU A 103 10.87 4.88 -6.29
CA LEU A 103 9.89 3.96 -5.73
C LEU A 103 8.48 4.25 -6.29
N ASN A 104 7.76 3.21 -6.69
CA ASN A 104 6.41 3.33 -7.23
C ASN A 104 5.50 4.10 -6.25
N CYS A 105 4.65 4.97 -6.79
CA CYS A 105 3.55 5.52 -6.01
C CYS A 105 2.65 4.42 -5.48
N LEU A 106 1.95 4.68 -4.38
CA LEU A 106 0.97 3.73 -3.83
C LEU A 106 -0.01 3.18 -4.86
N TRP A 107 -0.60 4.05 -5.68
CA TRP A 107 -1.55 3.65 -6.72
C TRP A 107 -0.92 2.85 -7.87
N ALA A 108 0.41 2.90 -8.00
CA ALA A 108 1.21 2.22 -9.03
C ALA A 108 1.97 1.00 -8.49
N GLN A 109 1.90 0.72 -7.18
CA GLN A 109 2.49 -0.48 -6.62
C GLN A 109 1.88 -1.72 -7.29
N PRO A 110 2.65 -2.80 -7.45
CA PRO A 110 2.07 -4.10 -7.77
C PRO A 110 1.01 -4.47 -6.72
N SER A 111 0.02 -5.25 -7.14
CA SER A 111 -0.95 -5.80 -6.20
C SER A 111 -0.25 -6.59 -5.09
N LEU A 112 -0.88 -6.63 -3.91
CA LEU A 112 -0.43 -7.43 -2.78
C LEU A 112 -0.03 -8.83 -3.25
N ASP A 113 1.19 -9.27 -2.94
CA ASP A 113 1.62 -10.61 -3.28
C ASP A 113 0.66 -11.63 -2.68
N TYR A 114 0.06 -12.43 -3.55
CA TYR A 114 -0.96 -13.37 -3.16
C TYR A 114 -0.42 -14.44 -2.20
N ASN A 115 0.89 -14.72 -2.20
CA ASN A 115 1.52 -15.59 -1.22
C ASN A 115 1.57 -14.97 0.18
N ILE A 116 1.69 -13.64 0.29
CA ILE A 116 1.55 -12.96 1.58
C ILE A 116 0.11 -13.11 2.07
N TYR A 117 -0.87 -12.85 1.20
CA TYR A 117 -2.28 -13.06 1.55
C TYR A 117 -2.57 -14.51 1.96
N ALA A 118 -2.12 -15.49 1.16
CA ALA A 118 -2.26 -16.90 1.48
C ALA A 118 -1.52 -17.30 2.76
N GLY A 119 -0.40 -16.65 3.08
CA GLY A 119 0.29 -16.81 4.36
C GLY A 119 -0.51 -16.30 5.57
N ILE A 120 -1.43 -15.34 5.36
CA ILE A 120 -2.31 -14.80 6.41
C ILE A 120 -3.50 -15.73 6.66
N VAL A 121 -4.19 -16.15 5.59
CA VAL A 121 -5.46 -16.87 5.70
C VAL A 121 -5.32 -18.39 5.54
N GLY A 122 -4.15 -18.88 5.14
CA GLY A 122 -3.86 -20.30 4.91
C GLY A 122 -4.39 -20.83 3.58
N ASP A 123 -4.50 -22.15 3.48
CA ASP A 123 -4.86 -22.87 2.24
C ASP A 123 -6.20 -22.45 1.65
N CYS A 124 -7.11 -21.90 2.46
CA CYS A 124 -8.40 -21.42 1.98
C CYS A 124 -8.30 -20.19 1.07
N ALA A 125 -7.14 -19.53 0.96
CA ALA A 125 -6.91 -18.51 -0.06
C ALA A 125 -7.17 -19.05 -1.47
N TRP A 126 -6.78 -20.28 -1.75
CA TRP A 126 -6.84 -20.89 -3.08
C TRP A 126 -8.20 -21.51 -3.43
N GLN A 127 -9.17 -21.43 -2.51
CA GLN A 127 -10.53 -21.90 -2.78
C GLN A 127 -11.30 -20.90 -3.65
N PRO A 128 -12.34 -21.35 -4.38
CA PRO A 128 -13.27 -20.42 -5.02
C PRO A 128 -13.80 -19.40 -4.01
N GLU A 129 -13.73 -18.12 -4.35
CA GLU A 129 -14.04 -16.95 -3.49
C GLU A 129 -13.03 -16.64 -2.36
N GLY A 130 -12.08 -17.54 -2.08
CA GLY A 130 -11.10 -17.40 -1.02
C GLY A 130 -11.72 -17.33 0.38
N CYS A 131 -10.89 -17.14 1.40
CA CYS A 131 -11.35 -16.85 2.76
C CYS A 131 -10.86 -15.46 3.18
N PRO A 132 -11.70 -14.64 3.84
CA PRO A 132 -11.28 -13.33 4.28
C PRO A 132 -10.40 -13.42 5.53
N ILE A 133 -9.60 -12.39 5.74
CA ILE A 133 -8.77 -12.21 6.94
C ILE A 133 -9.68 -11.96 8.13
N THR A 134 -9.50 -12.74 9.19
CA THR A 134 -10.13 -12.52 10.50
C THR A 134 -9.20 -11.75 11.44
N GLN A 135 -9.72 -11.30 12.59
CA GLN A 135 -8.90 -10.67 13.64
C GLN A 135 -7.74 -11.57 14.08
N GLN A 136 -7.97 -12.89 14.23
CA GLN A 136 -6.90 -13.81 14.62
C GLN A 136 -5.83 -13.94 13.54
N ASN A 137 -6.24 -14.01 12.26
CA ASN A 137 -5.27 -14.02 11.16
C ASN A 137 -4.42 -12.75 11.15
N PHE A 138 -5.00 -11.59 11.44
CA PHE A 138 -4.26 -10.33 11.56
C PHE A 138 -3.25 -10.36 12.71
N ILE A 139 -3.64 -10.84 13.89
CA ILE A 139 -2.73 -10.98 15.04
C ILE A 139 -1.57 -11.91 14.68
N ASP A 140 -1.89 -13.11 14.16
CA ASP A 140 -0.89 -14.11 13.80
C ASP A 140 0.05 -13.60 12.71
N PHE A 141 -0.47 -12.82 11.76
CA PHE A 141 0.33 -12.17 10.71
C PHE A 141 1.38 -11.23 11.27
N ILE A 142 1.00 -10.33 12.19
CA ILE A 142 1.94 -9.37 12.80
C ILE A 142 3.01 -10.10 13.63
N TYR A 143 2.61 -11.06 14.46
CA TYR A 143 3.56 -11.83 15.28
C TYR A 143 4.48 -12.71 14.41
N SER A 144 3.96 -13.29 13.34
CA SER A 144 4.77 -14.05 12.40
C SER A 144 5.74 -13.15 11.63
N ALA A 145 5.33 -11.97 11.18
CA ALA A 145 6.22 -11.01 10.52
C ALA A 145 7.36 -10.56 11.46
N LEU A 146 7.06 -10.30 12.73
CA LEU A 146 8.05 -9.97 13.75
C LEU A 146 9.03 -11.13 14.02
N SER A 147 8.51 -12.36 14.06
CA SER A 147 9.34 -13.56 14.20
C SER A 147 10.29 -13.75 13.01
N ASP A 148 9.80 -13.54 11.79
CA ASP A 148 10.59 -13.70 10.56
C ASP A 148 11.75 -12.70 10.49
N ILE A 149 11.58 -11.49 11.03
CA ILE A 149 12.64 -10.48 11.11
C ILE A 149 13.51 -10.61 12.36
N GLY A 150 13.26 -11.60 13.22
CA GLY A 150 14.01 -11.82 14.45
C GLY A 150 13.79 -10.77 15.55
N SER A 151 12.68 -10.02 15.50
CA SER A 151 12.34 -9.03 16.53
C SER A 151 11.93 -9.71 17.83
N ALA A 152 12.44 -9.21 18.96
CA ALA A 152 11.95 -9.56 20.30
C ALA A 152 11.00 -8.50 20.87
N ASP A 153 10.81 -7.38 20.17
CA ASP A 153 9.84 -6.36 20.53
C ASP A 153 8.49 -6.75 19.95
N TRP A 154 7.56 -7.07 20.84
CA TRP A 154 6.19 -7.44 20.53
C TRP A 154 5.24 -6.26 20.80
N PRO A 155 4.03 -6.25 20.23
CA PRO A 155 2.98 -5.33 20.66
C PRO A 155 2.78 -5.40 22.17
N SER A 156 2.61 -4.24 22.83
CA SER A 156 2.45 -4.16 24.30
C SER A 156 1.33 -5.06 24.84
N SER A 157 0.28 -5.23 24.05
CA SER A 157 -0.76 -6.23 24.27
C SER A 157 -1.48 -6.56 22.97
N THR A 158 -2.16 -7.70 22.95
CA THR A 158 -3.07 -8.04 21.85
C THR A 158 -4.23 -7.04 21.76
N ASP A 159 -4.71 -6.50 22.88
CA ASP A 159 -5.77 -5.49 22.89
C ASP A 159 -5.32 -4.19 22.21
N THR A 160 -4.10 -3.73 22.46
CA THR A 160 -3.48 -2.58 21.78
C THR A 160 -3.39 -2.82 20.28
N LEU A 161 -2.93 -4.02 19.87
CA LEU A 161 -2.82 -4.38 18.47
C LEU A 161 -4.19 -4.38 17.76
N ILE A 162 -5.22 -4.87 18.45
CA ILE A 162 -6.59 -4.87 17.93
C ILE A 162 -7.14 -3.43 17.85
N SER A 163 -6.99 -2.63 18.91
CA SER A 163 -7.58 -1.30 18.98
C SER A 163 -6.93 -0.32 18.01
N ASN A 164 -5.62 -0.42 17.79
CA ASN A 164 -4.87 0.53 17.00
C ASN A 164 -4.68 0.05 15.55
N GLY A 165 -4.61 -1.26 15.32
CA GLY A 165 -4.42 -1.86 14.00
C GLY A 165 -5.71 -2.40 13.40
N TRP A 166 -6.24 -3.49 13.96
CA TRP A 166 -7.36 -4.24 13.38
C TRP A 166 -8.64 -3.40 13.22
N GLN A 167 -9.06 -2.71 14.27
CA GLN A 167 -10.32 -1.95 14.25
C GLN A 167 -10.26 -0.76 13.27
N PRO A 168 -9.19 0.06 13.25
CA PRO A 168 -9.04 1.08 12.21
C PRO A 168 -8.97 0.48 10.80
N LEU A 169 -8.28 -0.65 10.64
CA LEU A 169 -8.16 -1.32 9.35
C LEU A 169 -9.54 -1.73 8.81
N LEU A 170 -10.42 -2.30 9.65
CA LEU A 170 -11.81 -2.61 9.28
C LEU A 170 -12.55 -1.38 8.73
N GLY A 171 -12.42 -0.24 9.41
CA GLY A 171 -13.03 1.02 8.97
C GLY A 171 -12.45 1.51 7.63
N LEU A 172 -11.13 1.46 7.47
CA LEU A 172 -10.42 1.88 6.25
C LEU A 172 -10.69 0.95 5.07
N THR A 173 -10.99 -0.33 5.33
CA THR A 173 -11.35 -1.33 4.31
C THR A 173 -12.87 -1.48 4.14
N ASN A 174 -13.68 -0.61 4.75
CA ASN A 174 -15.15 -0.66 4.74
C ASN A 174 -15.70 -2.08 5.05
N SER A 175 -15.13 -2.70 6.08
CA SER A 175 -15.38 -4.07 6.50
C SER A 175 -15.94 -4.08 7.92
N THR A 176 -16.76 -5.07 8.29
CA THR A 176 -17.32 -5.17 9.65
C THR A 176 -16.49 -6.07 10.54
N ASP A 177 -16.22 -7.30 10.09
CA ASP A 177 -15.61 -8.34 10.92
C ASP A 177 -14.47 -9.10 10.24
N THR A 178 -14.38 -8.99 8.92
CA THR A 178 -13.39 -9.70 8.11
C THR A 178 -13.00 -8.89 6.87
N ILE A 179 -11.76 -9.04 6.40
CA ILE A 179 -11.22 -8.27 5.28
C ILE A 179 -10.88 -9.19 4.11
N SER A 180 -11.48 -8.95 2.94
CA SER A 180 -11.15 -9.69 1.72
C SER A 180 -9.79 -9.25 1.14
N TYR A 181 -9.17 -10.10 0.32
CA TYR A 181 -7.99 -9.74 -0.47
C TYR A 181 -8.19 -8.41 -1.21
N ASN A 182 -9.33 -8.25 -1.91
CA ASN A 182 -9.61 -7.05 -2.70
C ASN A 182 -9.66 -5.80 -1.82
N ASN A 183 -10.30 -5.87 -0.65
CA ASN A 183 -10.40 -4.73 0.26
C ASN A 183 -9.04 -4.36 0.84
N LEU A 184 -8.24 -5.36 1.27
CA LEU A 184 -6.88 -5.10 1.75
C LEU A 184 -6.01 -4.52 0.63
N ASN A 185 -6.06 -5.08 -0.58
CA ASN A 185 -5.31 -4.59 -1.71
C ASN A 185 -5.71 -3.14 -2.06
N LEU A 186 -7.00 -2.82 -2.08
CA LEU A 186 -7.48 -1.46 -2.34
C LEU A 186 -7.01 -0.46 -1.27
N TYR A 187 -7.01 -0.86 0.00
CA TYR A 187 -6.45 -0.07 1.10
C TYR A 187 -4.97 0.24 0.87
N LEU A 188 -4.17 -0.79 0.57
CA LEU A 188 -2.74 -0.65 0.33
C LEU A 188 -2.43 0.32 -0.84
N HIS A 189 -3.28 0.40 -1.85
CA HIS A 189 -3.06 1.28 -3.03
C HIS A 189 -3.67 2.68 -2.87
N GLY A 190 -4.16 3.05 -1.69
CA GLY A 190 -4.64 4.40 -1.39
C GLY A 190 -6.07 4.69 -1.85
N SER A 191 -6.93 3.67 -1.97
CA SER A 191 -8.35 3.87 -2.24
C SER A 191 -9.05 4.40 -0.98
N LYS A 192 -9.12 5.74 -0.87
CA LYS A 192 -9.80 6.61 0.11
C LYS A 192 -9.03 7.01 1.39
N THR A 193 -8.56 8.25 1.34
CA THR A 193 -8.66 9.24 2.42
C THR A 193 -10.08 9.24 2.99
N ILE A 194 -10.23 9.06 4.31
CA ILE A 194 -11.44 9.48 5.03
C ILE A 194 -11.21 10.94 5.42
N ALA A 195 -12.08 11.81 4.91
CA ALA A 195 -12.27 13.18 5.39
C ALA A 195 -13.20 13.19 6.60
#